data_AF-A0A930E7P3-F1
#
_entry.id   AF-A0A930E7P3-F1
#
_cell.length_a   1.000
_cell.length_b   1.000
_cell.length_c   1.000
_cell.angle_alpha   90.00
_cell.angle_beta   90.00
_cell.angle_gamma   90.00
#
_symmetry.space_group_name_H-M   'P 1'
#
loop_
_entity.id
_entity.type
_entity.pdbx_description
1 polymer ?
#
loop_
_entity_poly.entity_id
_entity_poly.type
_entity_poly.pdbx_seq_one_letter_code
_entity_poly.pdbx_strand_id
1 'polypeptide(L)'
;MLNVKVDRKEILKAIQIVENSVTENKIREVLSGIYIEAKENCIILKGTDLELSINTEISGEINSEGKIVIKHKLIEEFLKQIT
;
A
#
# COMPACT_ATOMS: atom_id res chain seq x y z
N MET A 1 3.26 7.12 -15.27
CA MET A 1 3.86 6.84 -13.94
C MET A 1 2.74 6.99 -12.93
N LEU A 2 2.61 6.09 -11.95
CA LEU A 2 1.52 6.15 -10.96
C LEU A 2 1.48 7.54 -10.30
N ASN A 3 0.33 8.21 -10.34
CA ASN A 3 0.14 9.53 -9.75
C ASN A 3 -1.24 9.61 -9.11
N VAL A 4 -1.26 9.73 -7.78
CA VAL A 4 -2.47 9.75 -6.97
C VAL A 4 -2.36 10.78 -5.86
N LYS A 5 -3.50 11.33 -5.45
CA LYS A 5 -3.64 12.20 -4.30
C LYS A 5 -4.71 11.64 -3.36
N VAL A 6 -4.33 11.45 -2.11
CA VAL A 6 -5.14 10.77 -1.08
C VAL A 6 -5.06 11.51 0.25
N ASP A 7 -6.06 11.29 1.11
CA ASP A 7 -5.97 11.73 2.49
C ASP A 7 -4.86 10.96 3.22
N ARG A 8 -4.00 11.70 3.93
CA ARG A 8 -2.85 11.14 4.65
C ARG A 8 -3.27 10.14 5.73
N LYS A 9 -4.35 10.42 6.48
CA LYS A 9 -4.80 9.54 7.56
C LYS A 9 -5.41 8.26 7.00
N GLU A 10 -6.16 8.38 5.90
CA GLU A 10 -6.74 7.22 5.23
C GLU A 10 -5.67 6.27 4.66
N ILE A 11 -4.68 6.79 3.94
CA ILE A 11 -3.61 5.94 3.39
C ILE A 11 -2.76 5.31 4.51
N LEU A 12 -2.46 6.04 5.59
CA LEU A 12 -1.73 5.49 6.73
C LEU A 12 -2.51 4.36 7.40
N LYS A 13 -3.81 4.55 7.63
CA LYS A 13 -4.68 3.52 8.21
C LYS A 13 -4.76 2.30 7.29
N ALA A 14 -4.88 2.49 5.98
CA ALA A 14 -4.92 1.41 5.01
C ALA A 14 -3.62 0.58 5.02
N ILE A 15 -2.46 1.24 5.06
CA ILE A 15 -1.15 0.58 5.19
C ILE A 15 -1.08 -0.25 6.47
N GLN A 16 -1.47 0.32 7.61
CA GLN A 16 -1.49 -0.37 8.91
C GLN A 16 -2.41 -1.60 8.93
N ILE A 17 -3.47 -1.60 8.12
CA ILE A 17 -4.37 -2.76 8.00
C ILE A 17 -3.66 -3.88 7.24
N VAL A 18 -3.14 -3.59 6.04
CA VAL A 18 -2.60 -4.63 5.15
C VAL A 18 -1.23 -5.14 5.60
N GLU A 19 -0.43 -4.34 6.32
CA GLU A 19 0.89 -4.77 6.79
C GLU A 19 0.83 -5.97 7.75
N ASN A 20 -0.30 -6.19 8.44
CA ASN A 20 -0.49 -7.35 9.31
C ASN A 20 -0.46 -8.69 8.57
N SER A 21 -0.62 -8.67 7.24
CA SER A 21 -0.51 -9.84 6.37
C SER A 21 0.82 -9.93 5.62
N VAL A 22 1.75 -9.02 5.90
CA VAL A 22 3.06 -8.96 5.24
C VAL A 22 4.13 -9.39 6.24
N THR A 23 4.90 -10.40 5.87
CA THR A 23 6.08 -10.84 6.62
C THR A 23 7.35 -10.68 5.79
N GLU A 24 8.47 -10.52 6.48
CA GLU A 24 9.76 -10.36 5.82
C GLU A 24 10.19 -11.70 5.18
N ASN A 25 10.44 -11.67 3.87
CA ASN A 25 10.73 -12.84 3.06
C ASN A 25 12.00 -12.59 2.25
N LYS A 26 13.13 -13.12 2.75
CA LYS A 26 14.46 -12.93 2.14
C LYS A 26 14.63 -13.63 0.80
N ILE A 27 13.82 -14.65 0.50
CA ILE A 27 13.88 -15.39 -0.76
C ILE A 27 13.05 -14.66 -1.83
N ARG A 28 11.88 -14.13 -1.43
CA ARG A 28 10.94 -13.41 -2.30
C ARG A 28 10.66 -12.03 -1.73
N GLU A 29 11.61 -11.11 -1.89
CA GLU A 29 11.50 -9.75 -1.34
C GLU A 29 10.25 -8.98 -1.77
N VAL A 30 9.69 -9.30 -2.95
CA VAL A 30 8.45 -8.70 -3.44
C VAL A 30 7.26 -8.98 -2.52
N LEU A 31 7.28 -10.07 -1.75
CA LEU A 31 6.26 -10.42 -0.76
C LEU A 31 6.45 -9.68 0.57
N SER A 32 7.57 -8.96 0.75
CA SER A 32 7.83 -8.12 1.93
C SER A 32 7.32 -6.68 1.77
N GLY A 33 6.47 -6.45 0.78
CA GLY A 33 5.92 -5.14 0.46
C GLY A 33 4.40 -5.18 0.35
N ILE A 34 3.82 -3.98 0.31
CA ILE A 34 2.40 -3.78 0.01
C ILE A 34 2.29 -3.48 -1.47
N TYR A 35 1.38 -4.19 -2.13
CA TYR A 35 0.95 -3.88 -3.47
C TYR A 35 -0.08 -2.75 -3.44
N ILE A 36 0.15 -1.71 -4.24
CA ILE A 36 -0.73 -0.55 -4.38
C ILE A 36 -1.12 -0.45 -5.85
N GLU A 37 -2.42 -0.36 -6.12
CA GLU A 37 -2.98 -0.20 -7.46
C GLU A 37 -4.00 0.92 -7.48
N ALA A 38 -3.86 1.85 -8.40
CA ALA A 38 -4.82 2.93 -8.62
C ALA A 38 -5.53 2.69 -9.94
N LYS A 39 -6.84 2.49 -9.88
CA LYS A 39 -7.68 2.19 -11.05
C LYS A 39 -9.13 2.59 -10.76
N GLU A 40 -9.86 3.07 -11.77
CA GLU A 40 -11.32 3.27 -11.68
C GLU A 40 -11.78 4.10 -10.46
N ASN A 41 -11.01 5.14 -10.13
CA ASN A 41 -11.26 6.04 -8.98
C ASN A 41 -11.08 5.41 -7.58
N CYS A 42 -10.53 4.20 -7.50
CA CYS A 42 -10.19 3.52 -6.26
C CYS A 42 -8.68 3.23 -6.18
N ILE A 43 -8.15 3.27 -4.96
CA ILE A 43 -6.78 2.88 -4.65
C ILE A 43 -6.83 1.64 -3.77
N ILE A 44 -6.34 0.54 -4.32
CA ILE A 44 -6.38 -0.78 -3.74
C ILE A 44 -5.02 -1.07 -3.12
N LEU A 45 -5.01 -1.46 -1.86
CA LEU A 45 -3.82 -1.92 -1.15
C LEU A 45 -3.97 -3.40 -0.81
N LYS A 46 -2.91 -4.18 -1.04
CA LYS A 46 -2.89 -5.63 -0.79
C LYS A 46 -1.59 -6.04 -0.11
N GLY A 47 -1.70 -6.86 0.92
CA GLY A 47 -0.58 -7.53 1.59
C GLY A 47 -0.78 -9.04 1.59
N THR A 48 0.31 -9.81 1.55
CA THR A 48 0.27 -11.27 1.70
C THR A 48 1.61 -11.88 2.07
N ASP A 49 1.57 -12.98 2.82
CA ASP A 49 2.69 -13.87 3.13
C ASP A 49 2.51 -15.29 2.52
N LEU A 50 1.56 -15.45 1.60
CA LEU A 50 1.08 -16.70 0.98
C LEU A 50 0.12 -17.54 1.82
N GLU A 51 -0.01 -17.28 3.12
CA GLU A 51 -0.97 -17.96 4.00
C GLU A 51 -2.16 -17.05 4.33
N LEU A 52 -1.86 -15.78 4.60
CA LEU A 52 -2.81 -14.71 4.85
C LEU A 52 -2.74 -13.69 3.71
N SER A 53 -3.89 -13.14 3.33
CA SER A 53 -4.00 -12.02 2.41
C SER A 53 -5.00 -11.02 2.94
N ILE A 54 -4.60 -9.75 3.03
CA ILE A 54 -5.49 -8.65 3.41
C ILE A 54 -5.55 -7.67 2.24
N ASN A 55 -6.77 -7.29 1.88
CA ASN A 55 -7.05 -6.28 0.86
C ASN A 55 -7.87 -5.15 1.49
N THR A 56 -7.54 -3.91 1.13
CA THR A 56 -8.32 -2.74 1.50
C THR A 56 -8.36 -1.75 0.36
N GLU A 57 -9.37 -0.88 0.38
CA GLU A 57 -9.63 0.08 -0.67
C GLU A 57 -9.87 1.44 -0.03
N ILE A 58 -9.29 2.48 -0.62
CA ILE A 58 -9.51 3.87 -0.24
C ILE A 58 -9.88 4.69 -1.46
N SER A 59 -10.58 5.80 -1.20
CA SER A 59 -10.90 6.79 -2.23
C SER A 59 -9.76 7.80 -2.39
N GLY A 60 -9.60 8.33 -3.60
CA GLY A 60 -8.59 9.34 -3.89
C GLY A 60 -8.74 9.92 -5.29
N GLU A 61 -7.97 10.95 -5.58
CA GLU A 61 -7.86 11.52 -6.92
C GLU A 61 -6.76 10.75 -7.68
N ILE A 62 -7.11 10.16 -8.82
CA ILE A 62 -6.18 9.39 -9.66
C ILE A 62 -5.84 10.21 -10.90
N ASN A 63 -4.67 10.83 -10.89
CA ASN A 63 -4.15 11.61 -12.02
C ASN A 63 -3.51 10.69 -13.07
N SER A 64 -3.00 9.53 -12.66
CA SER A 64 -2.49 8.49 -13.56
C SER A 64 -2.59 7.13 -12.91
N GLU A 65 -3.31 6.22 -13.56
CA GLU A 65 -3.41 4.82 -13.14
C GLU A 65 -2.05 4.13 -13.12
N GLY A 66 -1.96 3.06 -12.33
CA GLY A 66 -0.77 2.24 -12.27
C GLY A 66 -0.75 1.36 -11.03
N LYS A 67 0.34 0.60 -10.92
CA LYS A 67 0.57 -0.32 -9.81
C LYS A 67 2.03 -0.31 -9.39
N ILE A 68 2.27 -0.52 -8.10
CA ILE A 68 3.61 -0.56 -7.51
C ILE A 68 3.61 -1.48 -6.29
N VAL A 69 4.77 -2.03 -5.95
CA VAL A 69 5.02 -2.70 -4.67
C VAL A 69 6.04 -1.89 -3.90
N ILE A 70 5.75 -1.56 -2.65
CA ILE A 70 6.61 -0.77 -1.77
C ILE A 70 6.79 -1.47 -0.42
N LYS A 71 7.99 -1.43 0.16
CA LYS A 71 8.24 -1.87 1.55
C LYS A 71 7.45 -0.97 2.50
N HIS A 72 6.50 -1.55 3.24
CA HIS A 72 5.56 -0.83 4.09
C HIS A 72 6.26 0.06 5.15
N LYS A 73 7.34 -0.43 5.77
CA LYS A 73 8.13 0.32 6.76
C LYS A 73 8.59 1.70 6.27
N LEU A 74 9.07 1.78 5.03
CA LEU A 74 9.57 3.03 4.45
C LEU A 74 8.45 4.06 4.28
N ILE A 75 7.31 3.64 3.76
CA ILE A 75 6.19 4.55 3.50
C ILE A 75 5.49 4.96 4.80
N GLU A 76 5.40 4.07 5.79
CA GLU A 76 4.91 4.42 7.12
C GLU A 76 5.76 5.50 7.79
N GLU A 77 7.08 5.33 7.82
CA GLU A 77 8.00 6.30 8.42
C GLU A 77 7.90 7.65 7.73
N PHE A 78 7.82 7.66 6.39
CA PHE A 78 7.66 8.86 5.61
C PHE A 78 6.32 9.58 5.91
N LEU A 79 5.21 8.84 5.91
CA LEU A 79 3.89 9.40 6.19
C LEU A 79 3.80 9.97 7.60
N LYS A 80 4.43 9.32 8.60
CA LYS A 80 4.46 9.81 9.99
C LYS A 80 5.19 11.16 10.14
N GLN A 81 6.13 11.49 9.26
CA GLN A 81 6.88 12.76 9.29
C GLN A 81 6.15 13.94 8.63
N ILE A 82 5.19 13.67 7.75
CA ILE A 82 4.38 14.71 7.13
C ILE A 82 3.34 15.21 8.16
N THR A 83 3.29 16.52 8.42
CA THR A 83 2.36 17.17 9.37
C THR A 83 1.16 17.76 8.64
#